data_AF-A0A379T1X1-F1
#
_entry.id   AF-A0A379T1X1-F1
#
_cell.length_a   1.000
_cell.length_b   1.000
_cell.length_c   1.000
_cell.angle_alpha   90.00
_cell.angle_beta   90.00
_cell.angle_gamma   90.00
#
_symmetry.space_group_name_H-M   'P 1'
#
loop_
_entity.id
_entity.type
_entity.pdbx_description
1 polymer ?
#
loop_
_entity_poly.entity_id
_entity_poly.type
_entity_poly.pdbx_seq_one_letter_code
_entity_poly.pdbx_strand_id
1 'polypeptide(L)'
;MKEIHDKMINNFIIANKTHAKNFGNFEWDNSSWGGGITFFSGIKVRMGNKNKKLMNYNIAEFAKAYVWHECFHDLSVAFRVLRLFRMLEIAIVKTNKEVKVSSIDHKVLDEVMTIVQENFAISTSYKIYLDLRVLCSFMSKNEMLPESITRWSYPFKAYDAYTNSTMDSMDNLSNQKKLPDEKAIDFIGKIFSSNPANERDIFTSSIFALLLCAPSRISEIMLLEEDCEVIVEDSNGISRYGLRFLSLKGFGYNTKWIPDCMVSVASKAIMRLKKLTRNARVVSRLIKSGGN
;
A
#
# COMPACT_ATOMS: atom_id res chain seq x y z
N MET A 1 16.18 -1.92 35.27
CA MET A 1 15.09 -2.08 34.28
C MET A 1 15.43 -1.51 32.92
N LYS A 2 15.81 -0.22 32.77
CA LYS A 2 16.18 0.35 31.45
C LYS A 2 17.33 -0.39 30.72
N GLU A 3 18.37 -0.80 31.45
CA GLU A 3 19.46 -1.61 30.86
C GLU A 3 19.02 -2.98 30.32
N ILE A 4 17.99 -3.60 30.92
CA ILE A 4 17.44 -4.88 30.46
C ILE A 4 16.70 -4.65 29.13
N HIS A 5 15.89 -3.61 29.07
CA HIS A 5 15.17 -3.21 27.85
C HIS A 5 16.14 -2.87 26.70
N ASP A 6 17.20 -2.09 26.98
CA ASP A 6 18.25 -1.78 26.00
C ASP A 6 18.94 -3.04 25.48
N LYS A 7 19.20 -4.01 26.36
CA LYS A 7 19.77 -5.31 25.96
C LYS A 7 18.83 -6.10 25.05
N MET A 8 17.53 -6.15 25.35
CA MET A 8 16.55 -6.85 24.49
C MET A 8 16.41 -6.19 23.11
N ILE A 9 16.42 -4.86 23.06
CA ILE A 9 16.41 -4.10 21.80
C ILE A 9 17.66 -4.42 20.97
N ASN A 10 18.84 -4.38 21.60
CA ASN A 10 20.10 -4.70 20.92
C ASN A 10 20.14 -6.14 20.41
N ASN A 11 19.68 -7.11 21.22
CA ASN A 11 19.59 -8.51 20.81
C ASN A 11 18.69 -8.68 19.58
N PHE A 12 17.54 -8.00 19.55
CA PHE A 12 16.64 -8.04 18.40
C PHE A 12 17.26 -7.43 17.13
N ILE A 13 17.97 -6.32 17.26
CA ILE A 13 18.68 -5.69 16.14
C ILE A 13 19.76 -6.65 15.60
N ILE A 14 20.57 -7.24 16.48
CA ILE A 14 21.66 -8.16 16.10
C ILE A 14 21.10 -9.42 15.42
N ALA A 15 20.03 -10.01 15.97
CA ALA A 15 19.40 -11.20 15.39
C ALA A 15 18.89 -10.94 13.96
N ASN A 16 18.15 -9.84 13.76
CA ASN A 16 17.62 -9.49 12.43
C ASN A 16 18.72 -9.07 11.46
N LYS A 17 19.75 -8.35 11.92
CA LYS A 17 20.91 -7.98 11.10
C LYS A 17 21.69 -9.23 10.63
N THR A 18 21.83 -10.22 11.50
CA THR A 18 22.47 -11.50 11.15
C THR A 18 21.63 -12.29 10.15
N HIS A 19 20.32 -12.36 10.38
CA HIS A 19 19.40 -13.01 9.44
C HIS A 19 19.40 -12.34 8.06
N ALA A 20 19.44 -11.00 8.03
CA ALA A 20 19.52 -10.25 6.78
C ALA A 20 20.82 -10.49 6.01
N LYS A 21 21.96 -10.60 6.71
CA LYS A 21 23.25 -10.95 6.09
C LYS A 21 23.27 -12.35 5.49
N ASN A 22 22.51 -13.28 6.04
CA ASN A 22 22.35 -14.62 5.46
C ASN A 22 21.44 -14.61 4.22
N PHE A 23 20.67 -13.54 4.00
CA PHE A 23 19.78 -13.37 2.87
C PHE A 23 20.49 -12.66 1.70
N GLY A 24 21.44 -13.36 1.07
CA GLY A 24 22.19 -12.86 -0.09
C GLY A 24 23.06 -11.63 0.19
N ASN A 25 23.38 -10.86 -0.86
CA ASN A 25 24.18 -9.62 -0.77
C ASN A 25 23.34 -8.42 -0.28
N PHE A 26 22.58 -8.59 0.80
CA PHE A 26 21.73 -7.51 1.33
C PHE A 26 22.56 -6.48 2.11
N GLU A 27 22.60 -5.24 1.61
CA GLU A 27 23.33 -4.12 2.22
C GLU A 27 22.54 -3.48 3.38
N TRP A 28 22.56 -4.11 4.55
CA TRP A 28 21.88 -3.61 5.75
C TRP A 28 22.21 -2.15 6.10
N ASP A 29 23.49 -1.78 6.02
CA ASP A 29 23.98 -0.48 6.48
C ASP A 29 23.60 0.66 5.51
N ASN A 30 23.04 0.35 4.34
CA ASN A 30 22.59 1.36 3.39
C ASN A 30 21.45 2.22 3.97
N SER A 31 21.41 3.49 3.57
CA SER A 31 20.38 4.46 3.98
C SER A 31 19.04 4.26 3.25
N SER A 32 19.06 3.44 2.21
CA SER A 32 17.91 3.08 1.37
C SER A 32 18.03 1.62 0.94
N TRP A 33 16.96 0.85 1.07
CA TRP A 33 16.92 -0.58 0.70
C TRP A 33 16.20 -0.83 -0.64
N GLY A 34 16.01 0.22 -1.44
CA GLY A 34 15.26 0.13 -2.70
C GLY A 34 13.75 0.17 -2.48
N GLY A 35 12.98 0.19 -3.57
CA GLY A 35 11.50 0.25 -3.52
C GLY A 35 10.92 1.48 -2.80
N GLY A 36 11.73 2.51 -2.50
CA GLY A 36 11.33 3.69 -1.71
C GLY A 36 11.51 3.57 -0.19
N ILE A 37 11.96 2.41 0.31
CA ILE A 37 12.28 2.21 1.73
C ILE A 37 13.54 3.01 2.07
N THR A 38 13.36 4.02 2.93
CA THR A 38 14.40 5.01 3.23
C THR A 38 14.40 5.42 4.70
N PHE A 39 15.59 5.48 5.30
CA PHE A 39 15.79 5.76 6.73
C PHE A 39 16.25 7.21 6.96
N PHE A 40 15.52 8.15 6.37
CA PHE A 40 15.73 9.59 6.57
C PHE A 40 14.77 10.16 7.62
N SER A 41 15.23 11.19 8.32
CA SER A 41 14.46 11.94 9.30
C SER A 41 13.49 12.93 8.63
N GLY A 42 12.42 13.28 9.34
CA GLY A 42 11.48 14.33 8.97
C GLY A 42 10.08 13.85 8.61
N ILE A 43 9.11 14.77 8.72
CA ILE A 43 7.67 14.48 8.52
C ILE A 43 7.35 14.09 7.08
N LYS A 44 7.99 14.77 6.11
CA LYS A 44 7.82 14.52 4.67
C LYS A 44 9.17 14.40 4.00
N VAL A 45 9.58 13.17 3.67
CA VAL A 45 10.81 12.90 2.92
C VAL A 45 10.48 12.87 1.42
N ARG A 46 10.79 13.95 0.69
CA ARG A 46 10.56 14.02 -0.77
C ARG A 46 11.71 13.37 -1.53
N MET A 47 11.40 12.62 -2.59
CA MET A 47 12.37 11.82 -3.35
C MET A 47 13.53 12.63 -3.97
N GLY A 48 13.39 13.94 -4.24
CA GLY A 48 14.45 14.77 -4.86
C GLY A 48 15.21 15.76 -3.96
N ASN A 49 14.99 15.77 -2.64
CA ASN A 49 15.70 16.71 -1.77
C ASN A 49 17.17 16.28 -1.59
N LYS A 50 18.14 17.15 -1.91
CA LYS A 50 19.59 16.86 -1.73
C LYS A 50 20.04 16.96 -0.27
N ASN A 51 19.29 17.70 0.57
CA ASN A 51 19.62 17.92 1.98
C ASN A 51 18.83 16.99 2.92
N LYS A 52 18.73 15.70 2.59
CA LYS A 52 18.04 14.72 3.46
C LYS A 52 18.91 14.45 4.68
N LYS A 53 18.39 14.75 5.87
CA LYS A 53 19.02 14.35 7.13
C LYS A 53 18.77 12.87 7.38
N LEU A 54 19.81 12.11 7.69
CA LEU A 54 19.67 10.72 8.12
C LEU A 54 18.92 10.66 9.46
N MET A 55 18.10 9.62 9.62
CA MET A 55 17.48 9.30 10.89
C MET A 55 18.56 9.00 11.94
N ASN A 56 18.30 9.34 13.20
CA ASN A 56 19.17 9.01 14.30
C ASN A 56 19.51 7.51 14.31
N TYR A 57 20.79 7.20 14.46
CA TYR A 57 21.31 5.84 14.32
C TYR A 57 20.57 4.81 15.18
N ASN A 58 20.27 5.13 16.44
CA ASN A 58 19.61 4.19 17.36
C ASN A 58 18.18 3.87 16.93
N ILE A 59 17.44 4.87 16.44
CA ILE A 59 16.09 4.68 15.92
C ILE A 59 16.13 3.98 14.56
N ALA A 60 17.09 4.34 13.72
CA ALA A 60 17.24 3.78 12.38
C ALA A 60 17.56 2.27 12.42
N GLU A 61 18.49 1.82 13.27
CA GLU A 61 18.82 0.40 13.38
C GLU A 61 17.65 -0.43 13.91
N PHE A 62 16.88 0.11 14.87
CA PHE A 62 15.67 -0.56 15.33
C PHE A 62 14.55 -0.57 14.28
N ALA A 63 14.34 0.55 13.57
CA ALA A 63 13.38 0.64 12.49
C ALA A 63 13.72 -0.33 11.35
N LYS A 64 15.00 -0.47 11.00
CA LYS A 64 15.51 -1.48 10.05
C LYS A 64 15.17 -2.89 10.50
N ALA A 65 15.46 -3.23 11.76
CA ALA A 65 15.15 -4.54 12.32
C ALA A 65 13.64 -4.84 12.34
N TYR A 66 12.83 -3.85 12.72
CA TYR A 66 11.38 -4.01 12.73
C TYR A 66 10.81 -4.17 11.31
N VAL A 67 11.25 -3.35 10.34
CA VAL A 67 10.81 -3.47 8.94
C VAL A 67 11.23 -4.80 8.35
N TRP A 68 12.45 -5.26 8.63
CA TRP A 68 12.92 -6.58 8.18
C TRP A 68 12.04 -7.71 8.76
N HIS A 69 11.75 -7.67 10.05
CA HIS A 69 11.00 -8.72 10.74
C HIS A 69 9.51 -8.75 10.33
N GLU A 70 8.83 -7.60 10.33
CA GLU A 70 7.37 -7.54 10.20
C GLU A 70 6.89 -7.19 8.77
N CYS A 71 7.70 -6.47 8.00
CA CYS A 71 7.20 -5.71 6.84
C CYS A 71 7.95 -5.96 5.53
N PHE A 72 8.99 -6.80 5.52
CA PHE A 72 9.89 -6.90 4.36
C PHE A 72 9.17 -7.29 3.06
N HIS A 73 8.09 -8.07 3.17
CA HIS A 73 7.30 -8.56 2.03
C HIS A 73 6.19 -7.61 1.57
N ASP A 74 5.84 -6.58 2.36
CA ASP A 74 4.75 -5.63 2.04
C ASP A 74 5.23 -4.18 2.13
N LEU A 75 5.50 -3.59 0.96
CA LEU A 75 5.95 -2.19 0.82
C LEU A 75 4.96 -1.18 1.40
N SER A 76 3.64 -1.45 1.33
CA SER A 76 2.62 -0.55 1.84
C SER A 76 2.68 -0.46 3.37
N VAL A 77 2.85 -1.60 4.02
CA VAL A 77 3.02 -1.69 5.47
C VAL A 77 4.36 -1.07 5.88
N ALA A 78 5.45 -1.38 5.16
CA ALA A 78 6.77 -0.81 5.42
C ALA A 78 6.75 0.73 5.40
N PHE A 79 6.09 1.35 4.41
CA PHE A 79 5.97 2.82 4.36
C PHE A 79 5.20 3.41 5.53
N ARG A 80 4.15 2.71 6.00
CA ARG A 80 3.35 3.14 7.15
C ARG A 80 4.17 3.09 8.43
N VAL A 81 4.91 2.00 8.63
CA VAL A 81 5.82 1.80 9.77
C VAL A 81 7.00 2.78 9.75
N LEU A 82 7.60 3.05 8.59
CA LEU A 82 8.67 4.05 8.48
C LEU A 82 8.18 5.46 8.83
N ARG A 83 6.94 5.81 8.46
CA ARG A 83 6.33 7.07 8.88
C ARG A 83 6.20 7.14 10.40
N LEU A 84 5.77 6.05 11.03
CA LEU A 84 5.67 5.95 12.48
C LEU A 84 7.02 6.22 13.17
N PHE A 85 8.08 5.54 12.73
CA PHE A 85 9.43 5.72 13.31
C PHE A 85 9.98 7.14 13.12
N ARG A 86 9.67 7.81 12.00
CA ARG A 86 10.02 9.22 11.82
C ARG A 86 9.33 10.13 12.82
N MET A 87 8.07 9.85 13.16
CA MET A 87 7.34 10.66 14.16
C MET A 87 7.90 10.41 15.56
N LEU A 88 8.21 9.15 15.88
CA LEU A 88 8.85 8.77 17.14
C LEU A 88 10.22 9.43 17.30
N GLU A 89 11.04 9.46 16.24
CA GLU A 89 12.33 10.16 16.27
C GLU A 89 12.15 11.64 16.64
N ILE A 90 11.25 12.35 15.96
CA ILE A 90 11.02 13.78 16.20
C ILE A 90 10.52 14.01 17.64
N ALA A 91 9.59 13.19 18.12
CA ALA A 91 9.08 13.27 19.48
C ALA A 91 10.18 13.01 20.53
N ILE A 92 10.97 11.94 20.37
CA ILE A 92 12.06 11.61 21.31
C ILE A 92 13.11 12.73 21.34
N VAL A 93 13.49 13.27 20.17
CA VAL A 93 14.45 14.38 20.09
C VAL A 93 13.94 15.63 20.81
N LYS A 94 12.62 15.86 20.81
CA LYS A 94 12.00 17.02 21.48
C LYS A 94 11.87 16.81 22.99
N THR A 95 11.54 15.60 23.43
CA THR A 95 11.25 15.29 24.84
C THR A 95 12.51 14.93 25.64
N ASN A 96 13.47 14.25 25.01
CA ASN A 96 14.61 13.65 25.70
C ASN A 96 15.95 14.24 25.24
N LYS A 97 16.92 14.30 26.16
CA LYS A 97 18.30 14.75 25.84
C LYS A 97 19.07 13.75 24.99
N GLU A 98 18.74 12.46 25.10
CA GLU A 98 19.40 11.37 24.40
C GLU A 98 18.35 10.54 23.62
N VAL A 99 18.64 10.23 22.37
CA VAL A 99 17.72 9.50 21.50
C VAL A 99 17.95 7.99 21.65
N LYS A 100 17.13 7.36 22.48
CA LYS A 100 17.13 5.90 22.70
C LYS A 100 15.73 5.31 22.49
N VAL A 101 15.67 4.11 21.96
CA VAL A 101 14.39 3.39 21.74
C VAL A 101 13.74 3.00 23.08
N SER A 102 14.51 2.65 24.10
CA SER A 102 14.01 2.36 25.46
C SER A 102 13.47 3.59 26.20
N SER A 103 13.66 4.78 25.65
CA SER A 103 13.18 6.03 26.24
C SER A 103 11.72 6.34 25.88
N ILE A 104 11.07 5.48 25.09
CA ILE A 104 9.65 5.61 24.75
C ILE A 104 8.80 5.38 26.01
N ASP A 105 8.11 6.43 26.44
CA ASP A 105 7.15 6.42 27.53
C ASP A 105 5.82 7.07 27.09
N HIS A 106 4.84 7.17 28.00
CA HIS A 106 3.55 7.78 27.68
C HIS A 106 3.67 9.23 27.21
N LYS A 107 4.65 10.00 27.74
CA LYS A 107 4.86 11.41 27.35
C LYS A 107 5.37 11.52 25.91
N VAL A 108 6.29 10.64 25.52
CA VAL A 108 6.77 10.56 24.13
C VAL A 108 5.61 10.20 23.20
N LEU A 109 4.76 9.24 23.57
CA LEU A 109 3.62 8.83 22.75
C LEU A 109 2.58 9.95 22.59
N ASP A 110 2.32 10.72 23.65
CA ASP A 110 1.46 11.90 23.59
C ASP A 110 2.04 12.98 22.66
N GLU A 111 3.34 13.22 22.72
CA GLU A 111 4.03 14.15 21.83
C GLU A 111 3.98 13.71 20.37
N VAL A 112 4.11 12.41 20.09
CA VAL A 112 3.89 11.87 18.74
C VAL A 112 2.50 12.22 18.24
N MET A 113 1.48 12.03 19.08
CA MET A 113 0.10 12.32 18.68
C MET A 113 -0.15 13.81 18.43
N THR A 114 0.47 14.71 19.21
CA THR A 114 0.46 16.15 18.98
C THR A 114 1.03 16.50 17.60
N ILE A 115 2.25 16.02 17.31
CA ILE A 115 2.92 16.24 16.01
C ILE A 115 2.05 15.71 14.86
N VAL A 116 1.45 14.54 15.06
CA VAL A 116 0.63 13.88 14.05
C VAL A 116 -0.66 14.67 13.77
N GLN A 117 -1.33 15.18 14.79
CA GLN A 117 -2.53 16.02 14.62
C GLN A 117 -2.24 17.34 13.91
N GLU A 118 -1.09 17.96 14.18
CA GLU A 118 -0.69 19.21 13.52
C GLU A 118 -0.38 19.04 12.03
N ASN A 119 0.05 17.84 11.61
CA ASN A 119 0.63 17.62 10.28
C ASN A 119 -0.20 16.73 9.35
N PHE A 120 -1.18 16.00 9.87
CA PHE A 120 -1.95 15.02 9.12
C PHE A 120 -3.46 15.18 9.34
N ALA A 121 -4.23 14.71 8.35
CA ALA A 121 -5.67 14.61 8.48
C ALA A 121 -6.05 13.59 9.58
N ILE A 122 -7.18 13.83 10.23
CA ILE A 122 -7.74 13.02 11.34
C ILE A 122 -7.73 11.51 11.02
N SER A 123 -8.13 11.13 9.80
CA SER A 123 -8.14 9.73 9.34
C SER A 123 -6.75 9.08 9.33
N THR A 124 -5.72 9.85 9.04
CA THR A 124 -4.32 9.39 9.05
C THR A 124 -3.80 9.35 10.47
N SER A 125 -4.14 10.34 11.29
CA SER A 125 -3.79 10.39 12.71
C SER A 125 -4.32 9.18 13.47
N TYR A 126 -5.56 8.77 13.19
CA TYR A 126 -6.15 7.56 13.77
C TYR A 126 -5.42 6.27 13.35
N LYS A 127 -5.02 6.16 12.08
CA LYS A 127 -4.23 5.00 11.61
C LYS A 127 -2.87 4.94 12.30
N ILE A 128 -2.18 6.08 12.43
CA ILE A 128 -0.90 6.16 13.14
C ILE A 128 -1.06 5.76 14.60
N TYR A 129 -2.16 6.17 15.26
CA TYR A 129 -2.48 5.71 16.61
C TYR A 129 -2.64 4.18 16.70
N LEU A 130 -3.35 3.56 15.76
CA LEU A 130 -3.47 2.10 15.72
C LEU A 130 -2.11 1.44 15.53
N ASP A 131 -1.27 1.95 14.63
CA ASP A 131 0.08 1.43 14.41
C ASP A 131 0.97 1.61 15.66
N LEU A 132 0.86 2.73 16.39
CA LEU A 132 1.54 2.92 17.68
C LEU A 132 1.16 1.85 18.69
N ARG A 133 -0.14 1.52 18.79
CA ARG A 133 -0.61 0.47 19.71
C ARG A 133 -0.06 -0.90 19.35
N VAL A 134 -0.02 -1.24 18.06
CA VAL A 134 0.58 -2.50 17.59
C VAL A 134 2.06 -2.52 17.95
N LEU A 135 2.81 -1.44 17.69
CA LEU A 135 4.22 -1.33 18.05
C LEU A 135 4.43 -1.46 19.57
N CYS A 136 3.64 -0.77 20.40
CA CYS A 136 3.74 -0.86 21.85
C CYS A 136 3.47 -2.27 22.37
N SER A 137 2.48 -2.97 21.80
CA SER A 137 2.20 -4.37 22.13
C SER A 137 3.35 -5.28 21.72
N PHE A 138 3.91 -5.10 20.52
CA PHE A 138 5.07 -5.84 20.05
C PHE A 138 6.28 -5.64 20.97
N MET A 139 6.62 -4.39 21.29
CA MET A 139 7.77 -4.07 22.11
C MET A 139 7.60 -4.57 23.55
N SER A 140 6.39 -4.51 24.11
CA SER A 140 6.11 -5.09 25.42
C SER A 140 6.21 -6.62 25.45
N LYS A 141 5.69 -7.31 24.42
CA LYS A 141 5.77 -8.78 24.32
C LYS A 141 7.21 -9.28 24.22
N ASN A 142 8.08 -8.51 23.59
CA ASN A 142 9.51 -8.82 23.46
C ASN A 142 10.37 -8.23 24.59
N GLU A 143 9.76 -7.79 25.70
CA GLU A 143 10.44 -7.22 26.88
C GLU A 143 11.34 -6.00 26.55
N MET A 144 11.10 -5.32 25.44
CA MET A 144 11.83 -4.12 25.01
C MET A 144 11.32 -2.85 25.69
N LEU A 145 10.06 -2.86 26.14
CA LEU A 145 9.45 -1.78 26.90
C LEU A 145 8.65 -2.34 28.07
N PRO A 146 8.42 -1.55 29.13
CA PRO A 146 7.59 -1.96 30.26
C PRO A 146 6.15 -2.26 29.82
N GLU A 147 5.50 -3.24 30.46
CA GLU A 147 4.11 -3.62 30.16
C GLU A 147 3.11 -2.45 30.28
N SER A 148 3.40 -1.48 31.15
CA SER A 148 2.61 -0.26 31.32
C SER A 148 2.45 0.56 30.04
N ILE A 149 3.35 0.41 29.05
CA ILE A 149 3.26 1.09 27.76
C ILE A 149 1.99 0.69 27.00
N THR A 150 1.51 -0.54 27.18
CA THR A 150 0.32 -1.07 26.48
C THR A 150 -0.99 -0.44 26.95
N ARG A 151 -0.98 0.15 28.16
CA ARG A 151 -2.12 0.86 28.74
C ARG A 151 -2.28 2.28 28.22
N TRP A 152 -1.30 2.77 27.44
CA TRP A 152 -1.39 4.09 26.82
C TRP A 152 -2.56 4.14 25.83
N SER A 153 -3.31 5.24 25.89
CA SER A 153 -4.42 5.53 24.99
C SER A 153 -4.48 7.03 24.75
N TYR A 154 -4.88 7.42 23.54
CA TYR A 154 -5.03 8.81 23.18
C TYR A 154 -6.51 9.16 22.99
N PRO A 155 -7.02 10.26 23.57
CA PRO A 155 -8.43 10.62 23.48
C PRO A 155 -8.77 11.18 22.08
N PHE A 156 -9.36 10.35 21.23
CA PHE A 156 -9.99 10.81 19.99
C PHE A 156 -11.45 11.23 20.27
N LYS A 157 -11.91 12.33 19.67
CA LYS A 157 -13.34 12.68 19.76
C LYS A 157 -14.13 11.70 18.89
N ALA A 158 -15.29 11.24 19.35
CA ALA A 158 -16.09 10.20 18.67
C ALA A 158 -16.46 10.53 17.20
N TYR A 159 -16.51 11.82 16.84
CA TYR A 159 -16.75 12.30 15.48
C TYR A 159 -15.57 12.03 14.51
N ASP A 160 -14.36 11.82 15.03
CA ASP A 160 -13.12 11.63 14.27
C ASP A 160 -12.96 10.21 13.71
N ALA A 161 -13.63 9.22 14.31
CA ALA A 161 -13.49 7.81 13.97
C ALA A 161 -14.46 7.34 12.87
N TYR A 162 -15.64 7.97 12.75
CA TYR A 162 -16.77 7.42 11.97
C TYR A 162 -16.91 7.96 10.54
N THR A 163 -16.19 9.01 10.15
CA THR A 163 -16.32 9.58 8.80
C THR A 163 -15.65 8.78 7.68
N ASN A 164 -14.96 7.67 8.00
CA ASN A 164 -14.25 6.86 7.01
C ASN A 164 -14.95 5.56 6.60
N SER A 165 -16.18 5.31 7.06
CA SER A 165 -16.82 4.01 6.78
C SER A 165 -18.33 4.09 6.77
N THR A 166 -18.88 4.85 5.82
CA THR A 166 -20.13 4.49 5.12
C THR A 166 -20.29 5.36 3.88
N MET A 167 -20.66 4.75 2.76
CA MET A 167 -21.09 5.41 1.51
C MET A 167 -22.46 6.10 1.66
N ASP A 168 -22.91 6.40 2.89
CA ASP A 168 -24.34 6.55 3.20
C ASP A 168 -24.73 7.92 3.78
N SER A 169 -23.84 8.91 3.67
CA SER A 169 -24.32 10.30 3.75
C SER A 169 -24.43 10.86 2.34
N MET A 170 -25.67 11.02 1.91
CA MET A 170 -26.13 11.73 0.70
C MET A 170 -25.49 13.12 0.52
N ASP A 171 -24.87 13.65 1.59
CA ASP A 171 -24.32 15.01 1.72
C ASP A 171 -22.80 15.13 1.60
N ASN A 172 -22.08 14.08 1.17
CA ASN A 172 -20.66 14.21 0.87
C ASN A 172 -20.42 14.88 -0.49
N LEU A 173 -20.64 16.21 -0.57
CA LEU A 173 -20.22 17.08 -1.68
C LEU A 173 -18.73 16.91 -2.05
N SER A 174 -17.91 16.42 -1.12
CA SER A 174 -16.49 16.08 -1.35
C SER A 174 -16.27 14.84 -2.21
N ASN A 175 -17.23 13.91 -2.28
CA ASN A 175 -17.16 12.69 -3.09
C ASN A 175 -17.65 12.91 -4.52
N GLN A 176 -18.57 13.86 -4.76
CA GLN A 176 -18.93 14.26 -6.13
C GLN A 176 -17.74 14.81 -6.91
N LYS A 177 -16.84 15.55 -6.23
CA LYS A 177 -15.56 16.01 -6.82
C LYS A 177 -14.57 14.89 -7.18
N LYS A 178 -14.80 13.64 -6.71
CA LYS A 178 -13.94 12.48 -7.00
C LYS A 178 -14.46 11.63 -8.16
N LEU A 179 -15.69 11.87 -8.62
CA LEU A 179 -16.20 11.22 -9.82
C LEU A 179 -15.51 11.81 -11.06
N PRO A 180 -15.25 11.01 -12.10
CA PRO A 180 -14.73 11.53 -13.35
C PRO A 180 -15.73 12.53 -13.96
N ASP A 181 -15.22 13.59 -14.58
CA ASP A 181 -16.04 14.51 -15.37
C ASP A 181 -16.74 13.73 -16.50
N GLU A 182 -18.05 13.95 -16.66
CA GLU A 182 -18.87 13.27 -17.67
C GLU A 182 -18.33 13.53 -19.08
N LYS A 183 -17.82 14.74 -19.34
CA LYS A 183 -17.16 15.08 -20.60
C LYS A 183 -15.92 14.23 -20.85
N ALA A 184 -15.19 13.87 -19.81
CA ALA A 184 -14.02 13.00 -19.93
C ALA A 184 -14.43 11.56 -20.25
N ILE A 185 -15.52 11.06 -19.65
CA ILE A 185 -16.06 9.73 -19.95
C ILE A 185 -16.52 9.67 -21.41
N ASP A 186 -17.31 10.66 -21.87
CA ASP A 186 -17.77 10.75 -23.26
C ASP A 186 -16.59 10.86 -24.26
N PHE A 187 -15.58 11.68 -23.94
CA PHE A 187 -14.39 11.82 -24.76
C PHE A 187 -13.62 10.49 -24.91
N ILE A 188 -13.41 9.77 -23.81
CA ILE A 188 -12.75 8.45 -23.86
C ILE A 188 -13.61 7.43 -24.62
N GLY A 189 -14.94 7.47 -24.47
CA GLY A 189 -15.87 6.65 -25.24
C GLY A 189 -15.79 6.93 -26.75
N LYS A 190 -15.68 8.20 -27.15
CA LYS A 190 -15.45 8.61 -28.54
C LYS A 190 -14.12 8.11 -29.09
N ILE A 191 -13.04 8.20 -28.30
CA ILE A 191 -11.74 7.61 -28.66
C ILE A 191 -11.87 6.09 -28.84
N PHE A 192 -12.51 5.39 -27.91
CA PHE A 192 -12.70 3.95 -28.04
C PHE A 192 -13.46 3.59 -29.33
N SER A 193 -14.48 4.38 -29.66
CA SER A 193 -15.37 4.16 -30.80
C SER A 193 -14.71 4.49 -32.14
N SER A 194 -13.85 5.51 -32.19
CA SER A 194 -13.16 5.98 -33.42
C SER A 194 -12.09 5.03 -33.96
N ASN A 195 -11.76 3.97 -33.21
CA ASN A 195 -10.74 2.97 -33.59
C ASN A 195 -9.35 3.59 -33.82
N PRO A 196 -8.71 4.08 -32.75
CA PRO A 196 -7.47 4.84 -32.84
C PRO A 196 -6.33 3.96 -33.37
N ALA A 197 -5.41 4.55 -34.12
CA ALA A 197 -4.22 3.86 -34.62
C ALA A 197 -3.10 3.78 -33.58
N ASN A 198 -3.04 4.75 -32.66
CA ASN A 198 -1.99 4.83 -31.64
C ASN A 198 -2.21 3.77 -30.55
N GLU A 199 -1.18 2.96 -30.31
CA GLU A 199 -1.17 1.91 -29.30
C GLU A 199 -1.54 2.41 -27.89
N ARG A 200 -1.08 3.61 -27.51
CA ARG A 200 -1.40 4.21 -26.20
C ARG A 200 -2.89 4.51 -26.05
N ASP A 201 -3.51 5.00 -27.12
CA ASP A 201 -4.93 5.33 -27.14
C ASP A 201 -5.78 4.07 -27.16
N ILE A 202 -5.37 3.04 -27.93
CA ILE A 202 -5.99 1.71 -27.92
C ILE A 202 -5.96 1.12 -26.51
N PHE A 203 -4.79 1.12 -25.87
CA PHE A 203 -4.62 0.57 -24.53
C PHE A 203 -5.48 1.31 -23.52
N THR A 204 -5.32 2.63 -23.44
CA THR A 204 -6.01 3.46 -22.44
C THR A 204 -7.51 3.36 -22.60
N SER A 205 -8.04 3.58 -23.80
CA SER A 205 -9.49 3.52 -24.05
C SER A 205 -10.08 2.14 -23.80
N SER A 206 -9.35 1.06 -24.08
CA SER A 206 -9.81 -0.31 -23.80
C SER A 206 -9.87 -0.61 -22.31
N ILE A 207 -8.90 -0.12 -21.52
CA ILE A 207 -8.92 -0.26 -20.06
C ILE A 207 -10.11 0.49 -19.45
N PHE A 208 -10.36 1.73 -19.89
CA PHE A 208 -11.53 2.49 -19.45
C PHE A 208 -12.84 1.80 -19.84
N ALA A 209 -12.96 1.27 -21.05
CA ALA A 209 -14.13 0.51 -21.48
C ALA A 209 -14.38 -0.70 -20.57
N LEU A 210 -13.35 -1.46 -20.22
CA LEU A 210 -13.48 -2.60 -19.29
C LEU A 210 -13.85 -2.17 -17.88
N LEU A 211 -13.32 -1.05 -17.38
CA LEU A 211 -13.69 -0.50 -16.07
C LEU A 211 -15.17 -0.07 -16.01
N LEU A 212 -15.72 0.41 -17.14
CA LEU A 212 -17.15 0.73 -17.26
C LEU A 212 -18.02 -0.54 -17.37
N CYS A 213 -17.53 -1.59 -18.05
CA CYS A 213 -18.25 -2.87 -18.19
C CYS A 213 -18.26 -3.68 -16.88
N ALA A 214 -17.12 -3.71 -16.17
CA ALA A 214 -16.92 -4.44 -14.93
C ALA A 214 -16.11 -3.59 -13.94
N PRO A 215 -16.75 -2.73 -13.14
CA PRO A 215 -16.09 -1.88 -12.16
C PRO A 215 -15.14 -2.67 -11.25
N SER A 216 -13.86 -2.33 -11.32
CA SER A 216 -12.75 -3.07 -10.71
C SER A 216 -11.62 -2.14 -10.32
N ARG A 217 -10.65 -2.63 -9.52
CA ARG A 217 -9.39 -1.90 -9.40
C ARG A 217 -8.64 -1.99 -10.72
N ILE A 218 -7.95 -0.92 -11.10
CA ILE A 218 -7.13 -0.93 -12.33
C ILE A 218 -6.10 -2.08 -12.31
N SER A 219 -5.52 -2.38 -11.14
CA SER A 219 -4.57 -3.49 -10.98
C SER A 219 -5.16 -4.85 -11.30
N GLU A 220 -6.45 -5.08 -11.03
CA GLU A 220 -7.13 -6.34 -11.35
C GLU A 220 -7.34 -6.48 -12.87
N ILE A 221 -7.66 -5.37 -13.56
CA ILE A 221 -7.78 -5.33 -15.04
C ILE A 221 -6.41 -5.58 -15.70
N MET A 222 -5.34 -4.99 -15.15
CA MET A 222 -3.98 -5.16 -15.66
C MET A 222 -3.45 -6.59 -15.50
N LEU A 223 -4.05 -7.38 -14.62
CA LEU A 223 -3.72 -8.78 -14.35
C LEU A 223 -4.64 -9.77 -15.06
N LEU A 224 -5.53 -9.31 -15.96
CA LEU A 224 -6.38 -10.20 -16.74
C LEU A 224 -5.55 -11.13 -17.62
N GLU A 225 -5.88 -12.42 -17.56
CA GLU A 225 -5.26 -13.46 -18.36
C GLU A 225 -5.72 -13.41 -19.82
N GLU A 226 -4.98 -14.07 -20.70
CA GLU A 226 -5.35 -14.15 -22.12
C GLU A 226 -6.68 -14.88 -22.33
N ASP A 227 -6.97 -15.90 -21.54
CA ASP A 227 -8.20 -16.70 -21.57
C ASP A 227 -9.24 -16.23 -20.53
N CYS A 228 -9.22 -14.94 -20.17
CA CYS A 228 -10.11 -14.39 -19.15
C CYS A 228 -11.61 -14.38 -19.54
N GLU A 229 -11.96 -14.52 -20.81
CA GLU A 229 -13.35 -14.51 -21.29
C GLU A 229 -14.04 -15.83 -20.96
N VAL A 230 -15.17 -15.76 -20.25
CA VAL A 230 -15.96 -16.91 -19.81
C VAL A 230 -17.37 -16.80 -20.37
N ILE A 231 -17.87 -17.87 -20.98
CA ILE A 231 -19.25 -17.96 -21.48
C ILE A 231 -19.92 -19.17 -20.82
N VAL A 232 -21.02 -18.93 -20.12
CA VAL A 232 -21.79 -19.97 -19.41
C VAL A 232 -23.27 -19.78 -19.69
N GLU A 233 -23.99 -20.86 -19.99
CA GLU A 233 -25.45 -20.82 -20.08
C GLU A 233 -26.07 -20.76 -18.68
N ASP A 234 -27.01 -19.83 -18.48
CA ASP A 234 -27.79 -19.77 -17.24
C ASP A 234 -28.89 -20.85 -17.19
N SER A 235 -29.62 -20.91 -16.08
CA SER A 235 -30.72 -21.88 -15.89
C SER A 235 -31.85 -21.75 -16.89
N ASN A 236 -31.92 -20.63 -17.63
CA ASN A 236 -32.91 -20.36 -18.66
C ASN A 236 -32.35 -20.59 -20.08
N GLY A 237 -31.14 -21.14 -20.19
CA GLY A 237 -30.45 -21.38 -21.47
C GLY A 237 -29.88 -20.12 -22.12
N ILE A 238 -29.79 -19.00 -21.39
CA ILE A 238 -29.24 -17.75 -21.93
C ILE A 238 -27.73 -17.75 -21.71
N SER A 239 -26.96 -17.60 -22.79
CA SER A 239 -25.50 -17.45 -22.73
C SER A 239 -25.12 -16.15 -22.00
N ARG A 240 -24.40 -16.27 -20.88
CA ARG A 240 -23.85 -15.17 -20.09
C ARG A 240 -22.37 -15.03 -20.34
N TYR A 241 -21.95 -13.82 -20.68
CA TYR A 241 -20.56 -13.46 -20.86
C TYR A 241 -20.00 -12.86 -19.57
N GLY A 242 -18.82 -13.33 -19.15
CA GLY A 242 -18.11 -12.86 -17.97
C GLY A 242 -16.62 -12.76 -18.20
N LEU A 243 -15.95 -12.05 -17.28
CA LEU A 243 -14.50 -11.93 -17.24
C LEU A 243 -13.98 -12.52 -15.92
N ARG A 244 -13.01 -13.44 -16.00
CA ARG A 244 -12.35 -14.06 -14.85
C ARG A 244 -11.21 -13.18 -14.35
N PHE A 245 -11.34 -12.68 -13.12
CA PHE A 245 -10.39 -11.81 -12.44
C PHE A 245 -9.67 -12.55 -11.32
N LEU A 246 -8.39 -12.23 -11.10
CA LEU A 246 -7.66 -12.65 -9.91
C LEU A 246 -7.78 -11.59 -8.81
N SER A 247 -8.37 -11.97 -7.67
CA SER A 247 -8.50 -11.07 -6.52
C SER A 247 -7.19 -10.92 -5.77
N LEU A 248 -6.67 -9.70 -5.73
CA LEU A 248 -5.45 -9.35 -4.97
C LEU A 248 -5.61 -9.43 -3.45
N LYS A 249 -6.84 -9.59 -2.94
CA LYS A 249 -7.11 -9.77 -1.50
C LYS A 249 -7.15 -11.24 -1.05
N GLY A 250 -6.61 -12.16 -1.86
CA GLY A 250 -6.48 -13.57 -1.47
C GLY A 250 -7.74 -14.42 -1.65
N PHE A 251 -8.78 -13.89 -2.30
CA PHE A 251 -10.01 -14.63 -2.59
C PHE A 251 -9.92 -15.50 -3.86
N GLY A 252 -8.76 -15.57 -4.51
CA GLY A 252 -8.56 -16.36 -5.73
C GLY A 252 -9.27 -15.77 -6.96
N TYR A 253 -9.61 -16.63 -7.92
CA TYR A 253 -10.31 -16.22 -9.15
C TYR A 253 -11.79 -15.98 -8.90
N ASN A 254 -12.33 -14.91 -9.46
CA ASN A 254 -13.74 -14.57 -9.43
C ASN A 254 -14.20 -14.09 -10.81
N THR A 255 -15.38 -14.55 -11.27
CA THR A 255 -15.98 -14.14 -12.54
C THR A 255 -16.90 -12.95 -12.33
N LYS A 256 -16.67 -11.86 -13.07
CA LYS A 256 -17.59 -10.73 -13.17
C LYS A 256 -18.42 -10.85 -14.45
N TRP A 257 -19.72 -11.00 -14.29
CA TRP A 257 -20.68 -11.06 -15.39
C TRP A 257 -20.89 -9.67 -15.99
N ILE A 258 -20.88 -9.59 -17.33
CA ILE A 258 -21.04 -8.34 -18.08
C ILE A 258 -22.49 -8.21 -18.52
N PRO A 259 -23.12 -7.04 -18.35
CA PRO A 259 -24.45 -6.79 -18.90
C PRO A 259 -24.49 -6.99 -20.42
N ASP A 260 -25.57 -7.59 -20.93
CA ASP A 260 -25.70 -7.99 -22.34
C ASP A 260 -25.43 -6.81 -23.32
N CYS A 261 -25.86 -5.59 -22.96
CA CYS A 261 -25.62 -4.37 -23.75
C CYS A 261 -24.14 -3.94 -23.84
N MET A 262 -23.30 -4.41 -22.92
CA MET A 262 -21.88 -4.07 -22.83
C MET A 262 -20.96 -5.20 -23.33
N VAL A 263 -21.51 -6.38 -23.67
CA VAL A 263 -20.72 -7.53 -24.13
C VAL A 263 -19.88 -7.20 -25.36
N SER A 264 -20.46 -6.50 -26.34
CA SER A 264 -19.76 -6.08 -27.56
C SER A 264 -18.60 -5.12 -27.26
N VAL A 265 -18.78 -4.23 -26.27
CA VAL A 265 -17.75 -3.28 -25.81
C VAL A 265 -16.62 -4.02 -25.10
N ALA A 266 -16.96 -4.90 -24.15
CA ALA A 266 -16.00 -5.69 -23.40
C ALA A 266 -15.17 -6.60 -24.32
N SER A 267 -15.81 -7.37 -25.19
CA SER A 267 -15.13 -8.28 -26.13
C SER A 267 -14.21 -7.50 -27.08
N LYS A 268 -14.66 -6.35 -27.61
CA LYS A 268 -13.82 -5.49 -28.45
C LYS A 268 -12.59 -4.95 -27.72
N ALA A 269 -12.75 -4.57 -26.45
CA ALA A 269 -11.65 -4.12 -25.61
C ALA A 269 -10.63 -5.24 -25.35
N ILE A 270 -11.09 -6.44 -25.00
CA ILE A 270 -10.22 -7.62 -24.81
C ILE A 270 -9.48 -7.98 -26.09
N MET A 271 -10.18 -8.03 -27.23
CA MET A 271 -9.57 -8.28 -28.54
C MET A 271 -8.44 -7.29 -28.85
N ARG A 272 -8.66 -5.99 -28.62
CA ARG A 272 -7.65 -4.94 -28.83
C ARG A 272 -6.44 -5.13 -27.94
N LEU A 273 -6.64 -5.41 -26.65
CA LEU A 273 -5.56 -5.67 -25.70
C LEU A 273 -4.78 -6.94 -26.06
N LYS A 274 -5.46 -8.01 -26.50
CA LYS A 274 -4.83 -9.24 -27.00
C LYS A 274 -3.95 -8.96 -28.21
N LYS A 275 -4.45 -8.17 -29.18
CA LYS A 275 -3.67 -7.78 -30.36
C LYS A 275 -2.42 -6.99 -29.98
N LEU A 276 -2.56 -6.01 -29.09
CA LEU A 276 -1.45 -5.16 -28.64
C LEU A 276 -0.36 -5.95 -27.90
N THR A 277 -0.75 -6.90 -27.06
CA THR A 277 0.17 -7.69 -26.23
C THR A 277 0.72 -8.94 -26.93
N ARG A 278 0.33 -9.20 -28.17
CA ARG A 278 0.73 -10.41 -28.94
C ARG A 278 2.24 -10.62 -28.96
N ASN A 279 3.01 -9.58 -29.29
CA ASN A 279 4.47 -9.68 -29.39
C ASN A 279 5.11 -10.06 -28.04
N ALA A 280 4.67 -9.41 -26.96
CA ALA A 280 5.14 -9.72 -25.62
C ALA A 280 4.85 -11.18 -25.22
N ARG A 281 3.67 -11.71 -25.57
CA ARG A 281 3.30 -13.11 -25.29
C ARG A 281 4.12 -14.11 -26.13
N VAL A 282 4.44 -13.78 -27.38
CA VAL A 282 5.32 -14.62 -28.21
C VAL A 282 6.71 -14.68 -27.59
N VAL A 283 7.30 -13.54 -27.22
CA VAL A 283 8.60 -13.48 -26.55
C VAL A 283 8.57 -14.25 -25.22
N SER A 284 7.54 -14.08 -24.41
CA SER A 284 7.38 -14.80 -23.14
C SER A 284 7.36 -16.33 -23.35
N ARG A 285 6.64 -16.82 -24.36
CA ARG A 285 6.61 -18.25 -24.70
C ARG A 285 7.97 -18.76 -25.17
N LEU A 286 8.68 -18.00 -26.00
CA LEU A 286 10.02 -18.35 -26.48
C LEU A 286 11.03 -18.45 -25.33
N ILE A 287 11.01 -17.50 -24.40
CA ILE A 287 11.86 -17.52 -23.20
C ILE A 287 11.56 -18.74 -22.33
N LYS A 288 10.27 -19.08 -22.14
CA LYS A 288 9.89 -20.28 -21.38
C LYS A 288 10.32 -21.58 -22.06
N SER A 289 10.32 -21.64 -23.39
CA SER A 289 10.74 -22.84 -24.14
C SER A 289 12.25 -22.97 -24.36
N GLY A 290 12.99 -21.85 -24.36
CA GLY A 290 14.44 -21.80 -24.58
C GLY A 290 15.28 -21.80 -23.31
N GLY A 291 14.64 -21.95 -22.14
CA GLY A 291 15.27 -22.04 -20.83
C GLY A 291 15.50 -23.48 -20.33
N ASN A 292 15.58 -24.46 -21.24
CA ASN A 292 16.05 -25.82 -20.97
C ASN A 292 17.49 -25.98 -21.47
#